data_AF-A0A9E0QUK8-F1
#
_entry.id   AF-A0A9E0QUK8-F1
#
_cell.length_a   1.000
_cell.length_b   1.000
_cell.length_c   1.000
_cell.angle_alpha   90.00
_cell.angle_beta   90.00
_cell.angle_gamma   90.00
#
_symmetry.space_group_name_H-M   'P 1'
#
loop_
_entity.id
_entity.type
_entity.pdbx_description
1 polymer ?
#
loop_
_entity_poly.entity_id
_entity_poly.type
_entity_poly.pdbx_seq_one_letter_code
_entity_poly.pdbx_strand_id
1 'polypeptide(L)'
;MTYFEITLYALAVLCMIALPLILAVSIRMARMLAHLSGRMFHMSESEMDHIARRLGHKLGLSDEASLMSIADRMDEMRRDFDWLVSDRMIEQAIDMARFGQKPDSIARNTGISASELEAIRKLRKH
;
A
#
# COMPACT_ATOMS: atom_id res chain seq x y z
N MET A 1 9.00 67.92 -27.88
CA MET A 1 9.09 66.52 -27.45
C MET A 1 8.15 66.31 -26.29
N THR A 2 7.14 65.48 -26.49
CA THR A 2 5.99 65.29 -25.59
C THR A 2 6.40 64.40 -24.43
N TYR A 3 5.99 64.75 -23.21
CA TYR A 3 6.30 64.05 -21.95
C TYR A 3 6.12 62.52 -22.01
N PHE A 4 5.26 62.04 -22.90
CA PHE A 4 5.03 60.63 -23.19
C PHE A 4 6.30 59.87 -23.62
N GLU A 5 7.12 60.46 -24.51
CA GLU A 5 8.34 59.80 -24.98
C GLU A 5 9.35 59.63 -23.84
N ILE A 6 9.50 60.65 -22.99
CA ILE A 6 10.40 60.64 -21.84
C ILE A 6 9.99 59.54 -20.85
N THR A 7 8.69 59.40 -20.57
CA THR A 7 8.20 58.34 -19.68
C THR A 7 8.42 56.94 -20.25
N LEU A 8 8.31 56.79 -21.57
CA LEU A 8 8.46 55.50 -22.25
C LEU A 8 9.93 55.06 -22.29
N TYR A 9 10.85 56.00 -22.52
CA TYR A 9 12.29 55.74 -22.40
C TYR A 9 12.71 55.42 -20.97
N ALA A 10 12.20 56.14 -19.97
CA ALA A 10 12.48 55.86 -18.56
C ALA A 10 12.00 54.45 -18.15
N LEU A 11 10.81 54.05 -18.59
CA LEU A 11 10.26 52.72 -18.35
C LEU A 11 11.07 51.62 -19.04
N ALA A 12 11.50 51.85 -20.30
CA ALA A 12 12.32 50.90 -21.04
C ALA A 12 13.68 50.66 -20.36
N VAL A 13 14.34 51.72 -19.89
CA VAL A 13 15.62 51.61 -19.15
C VAL A 13 15.43 50.86 -17.83
N LEU A 14 14.34 51.14 -17.11
CA LEU A 14 14.05 50.47 -15.85
C LEU A 14 13.77 48.96 -16.05
N CYS A 15 13.05 48.60 -17.11
CA CYS A 15 12.81 47.20 -17.49
C CYS A 15 14.11 46.48 -17.88
N MET A 16 15.00 47.14 -18.62
CA MET A 16 16.30 46.57 -19.03
C MET A 16 17.22 46.25 -17.84
N ILE A 17 17.06 46.94 -16.72
CA ILE A 17 17.83 46.69 -15.50
C ILE A 17 17.10 45.67 -14.59
N ALA A 18 15.78 45.77 -14.48
CA ALA A 18 15.00 44.88 -13.63
C ALA A 18 14.99 43.43 -14.11
N LEU A 19 14.88 43.20 -15.43
CA LEU A 19 14.85 41.86 -16.03
C LEU A 19 16.09 41.01 -15.70
N PRO A 20 17.32 41.46 -15.97
CA PRO A 20 18.51 40.66 -15.68
C PRO A 20 18.71 40.46 -14.17
N LEU A 21 18.29 41.42 -13.35
CA LEU A 21 18.41 41.33 -11.90
C LEU A 21 17.47 40.27 -11.32
N ILE A 22 16.20 40.24 -11.78
CA ILE A 22 15.23 39.19 -11.42
C ILE A 22 15.70 37.83 -11.92
N LEU A 23 16.23 37.76 -13.15
CA LEU A 23 16.73 36.50 -13.73
C LEU A 23 17.96 35.96 -12.99
N ALA A 24 18.87 36.84 -12.54
CA ALA A 24 20.01 36.44 -11.72
C ALA A 24 19.58 35.92 -10.34
N VAL A 25 18.60 36.57 -9.71
CA VAL A 25 18.05 36.15 -8.41
C VAL A 25 17.33 34.82 -8.53
N SER A 26 16.52 34.61 -9.57
CA SER A 26 15.78 33.36 -9.77
C SER A 26 16.71 32.17 -10.01
N ILE A 27 17.78 32.35 -10.80
CA ILE A 27 18.81 31.31 -11.01
C ILE A 27 19.53 31.00 -9.70
N ARG A 28 19.86 32.02 -8.90
CA ARG A 28 20.53 31.85 -7.60
C ARG A 28 19.65 31.09 -6.60
N MET A 29 18.36 31.41 -6.55
CA MET A 29 17.39 30.70 -5.73
C MET A 29 17.17 29.26 -6.21
N ALA A 30 17.07 29.03 -7.52
CA ALA A 30 16.93 27.68 -8.08
C ALA A 30 18.11 26.78 -7.74
N ARG A 31 19.36 27.31 -7.78
CA ARG A 31 20.55 26.57 -7.37
C ARG A 31 20.58 26.26 -5.88
N MET A 32 20.18 27.22 -5.04
CA MET A 32 20.07 27.01 -3.59
C MET A 32 19.00 25.96 -3.25
N LEU A 33 17.85 26.01 -3.92
CA LEU A 33 16.81 25.00 -3.78
C LEU A 33 17.27 23.63 -4.26
N ALA A 34 17.96 23.53 -5.39
CA ALA A 34 18.49 22.26 -5.90
C ALA A 34 19.50 21.62 -4.93
N HIS A 35 20.35 22.43 -4.30
CA HIS A 35 21.31 21.94 -3.31
C HIS A 35 20.61 21.49 -2.01
N LEU A 36 19.53 22.16 -1.60
CA LEU A 36 18.73 21.77 -0.44
C LEU A 36 17.86 20.54 -0.74
N SER A 37 17.25 20.48 -1.93
CA SER A 37 16.41 19.36 -2.36
C SER A 37 17.22 18.09 -2.54
N GLY A 38 18.43 18.19 -3.11
CA GLY A 38 19.36 17.04 -3.21
C GLY A 38 19.76 16.52 -1.83
N ARG A 39 19.97 17.41 -0.86
CA ARG A 39 20.31 17.01 0.53
C ARG A 39 19.12 16.40 1.26
N MET A 40 17.90 16.89 1.02
CA MET A 40 16.66 16.36 1.59
C MET A 40 16.29 14.99 0.99
N PHE A 41 16.45 14.81 -0.32
CA PHE A 41 16.24 13.52 -0.98
C PHE A 41 17.27 12.48 -0.51
N HIS A 42 18.53 12.87 -0.38
CA HIS A 42 19.60 11.97 0.07
C HIS A 42 19.47 11.58 1.56
N MET A 43 18.92 12.46 2.41
CA MET A 43 18.54 12.09 3.78
C MET A 43 17.36 11.12 3.78
N SER A 44 16.33 11.40 2.98
CA SER A 44 15.15 10.54 2.84
C SER A 44 15.49 9.13 2.34
N GLU A 45 16.46 8.99 1.45
CA GLU A 45 16.92 7.69 0.95
C GLU A 45 17.61 6.89 2.05
N SER A 46 18.47 7.53 2.85
CA SER A 46 19.14 6.88 3.99
C SER A 46 18.16 6.48 5.12
N GLU A 47 17.11 7.27 5.34
CA GLU A 47 16.05 6.95 6.30
C GLU A 47 15.16 5.82 5.76
N MET A 48 14.85 5.84 4.47
CA MET A 48 14.08 4.79 3.80
C MET A 48 14.82 3.46 3.79
N ASP A 49 16.14 3.46 3.57
CA ASP A 49 17.01 2.29 3.71
C ASP A 49 17.04 1.75 5.15
N HIS A 50 17.06 2.65 6.14
CA HIS A 50 16.99 2.26 7.55
C HIS A 50 15.64 1.62 7.90
N ILE A 51 14.53 2.15 7.36
CA ILE A 51 13.19 1.59 7.52
C ILE A 51 13.10 0.24 6.81
N ALA A 52 13.60 0.13 5.58
CA ALA A 52 13.63 -1.10 4.81
C ALA A 52 14.44 -2.20 5.50
N ARG A 53 15.62 -1.89 6.04
CA ARG A 53 16.44 -2.82 6.83
C ARG A 53 15.76 -3.24 8.13
N ARG A 54 15.06 -2.31 8.80
CA ARG A 54 14.33 -2.61 10.04
C ARG A 54 13.09 -3.46 9.79
N LEU A 55 12.38 -3.22 8.69
CA LEU A 55 11.29 -4.08 8.22
C LEU A 55 11.82 -5.44 7.79
N GLY A 56 12.90 -5.49 7.00
CA GLY A 56 13.54 -6.73 6.58
C GLY A 56 13.95 -7.58 7.77
N HIS A 57 14.64 -6.99 8.75
CA HIS A 57 15.02 -7.69 9.98
C HIS A 57 13.81 -8.14 10.82
N LYS A 58 12.73 -7.33 10.92
CA LYS A 58 11.51 -7.75 11.64
C LYS A 58 10.73 -8.84 10.92
N LEU A 59 10.81 -8.88 9.60
CA LEU A 59 10.16 -9.88 8.75
C LEU A 59 11.04 -11.13 8.54
N GLY A 60 12.24 -11.17 9.13
CA GLY A 60 13.17 -12.31 8.97
C GLY A 60 13.83 -12.37 7.59
N LEU A 61 13.81 -11.27 6.85
CA LEU A 61 14.44 -11.10 5.54
C LEU A 61 15.91 -10.71 5.73
N SER A 62 16.73 -11.63 6.27
CA SER A 62 18.16 -11.61 5.93
C SER A 62 18.31 -12.09 4.48
N ASP A 63 19.46 -11.82 3.85
CA ASP A 63 19.82 -12.08 2.43
C ASP A 63 19.52 -13.48 1.86
N GLU A 64 18.99 -14.41 2.68
CA GLU A 64 18.64 -15.79 2.33
C GLU A 64 17.12 -16.05 2.27
N ALA A 65 16.27 -15.13 2.74
CA ALA A 65 14.83 -15.23 2.56
C ALA A 65 14.43 -14.66 1.19
N SER A 66 14.73 -15.43 0.15
CA SER A 66 14.23 -15.20 -1.21
C SER A 66 12.73 -14.87 -1.16
N LEU A 67 12.24 -13.98 -2.03
CA LEU A 67 10.82 -13.71 -2.23
C LEU A 67 9.98 -15.00 -2.35
N MET A 68 10.61 -16.09 -2.78
CA MET A 68 10.04 -17.44 -2.77
C MET A 68 9.66 -17.94 -1.37
N SER A 69 10.50 -17.73 -0.35
CA SER A 69 10.19 -18.08 1.04
C SER A 69 9.04 -17.27 1.63
N ILE A 70 8.85 -16.02 1.17
CA ILE A 70 7.68 -15.21 1.55
C ILE A 70 6.43 -15.75 0.86
N ALA A 71 6.51 -16.08 -0.42
CA ALA A 71 5.41 -16.69 -1.17
C ALA A 71 4.99 -18.03 -0.53
N ASP A 72 5.94 -18.88 -0.16
CA ASP A 72 5.68 -20.16 0.51
C ASP A 72 4.96 -19.95 1.86
N ARG A 73 5.41 -18.97 2.66
CA ARG A 73 4.74 -18.62 3.92
C ARG A 73 3.34 -18.05 3.72
N MET A 74 3.13 -17.27 2.65
CA MET A 74 1.81 -16.75 2.30
C MET A 74 0.86 -17.86 1.85
N ASP A 75 1.34 -18.84 1.10
CA ASP A 75 0.56 -20.00 0.69
C ASP A 75 0.22 -20.91 1.87
N GLU A 76 1.13 -21.04 2.84
CA GLU A 76 0.87 -21.75 4.09
C GLU A 76 -0.21 -21.03 4.93
N MET A 77 -0.07 -19.71 5.13
CA MET A 77 -1.10 -18.91 5.82
C MET A 77 -2.45 -18.95 5.13
N ARG A 78 -2.48 -18.98 3.79
CA ARG A 78 -3.71 -19.12 3.01
C ARG A 78 -4.37 -20.47 3.28
N ARG A 79 -3.58 -21.55 3.32
CA ARG A 79 -4.09 -22.89 3.62
C ARG A 79 -4.66 -22.97 5.04
N ASP A 80 -4.00 -22.35 6.01
CA ASP A 80 -4.49 -22.27 7.39
C ASP A 80 -5.82 -21.49 7.46
N PHE A 81 -5.94 -20.41 6.68
CA PHE A 81 -7.18 -19.64 6.60
C PHE A 81 -8.32 -20.46 5.96
N ASP A 82 -8.05 -21.13 4.84
CA ASP A 82 -9.04 -21.98 4.18
C ASP A 82 -9.49 -23.13 5.10
N TRP A 83 -8.57 -23.67 5.91
CA TRP A 83 -8.89 -24.67 6.93
C TRP A 83 -9.77 -24.10 8.04
N LEU A 84 -9.41 -22.94 8.62
CA LEU A 84 -10.21 -22.28 9.67
C LEU A 84 -11.61 -21.89 9.19
N VAL A 85 -11.73 -21.39 7.97
CA VAL A 85 -13.03 -21.05 7.37
C VAL A 85 -13.87 -22.31 7.19
N SER A 86 -13.27 -23.40 6.70
CA SER A 86 -13.96 -24.68 6.55
C SER A 86 -14.41 -25.24 7.90
N ASP A 87 -13.57 -25.19 8.93
CA ASP A 87 -13.91 -25.63 10.29
C ASP A 87 -15.08 -24.82 10.86
N ARG A 88 -15.06 -23.50 10.67
CA ARG A 88 -16.15 -22.62 11.10
C ARG A 88 -17.46 -22.90 10.35
N MET A 89 -17.41 -23.19 9.05
CA MET A 89 -18.58 -23.57 8.25
C MET A 89 -19.20 -24.88 8.75
N ILE A 90 -18.36 -25.86 9.10
CA ILE A 90 -18.81 -27.15 9.66
C ILE A 90 -19.47 -26.93 11.02
N GLU A 91 -18.86 -26.13 11.91
CA GLU A 91 -19.42 -25.83 13.22
C GLU A 91 -20.79 -25.14 13.11
N GLN A 92 -20.91 -24.14 12.22
CA GLN A 92 -22.20 -23.49 11.93
C GLN A 92 -23.22 -24.48 11.36
N ALA A 93 -22.82 -25.38 10.46
CA ALA A 93 -23.72 -26.39 9.92
C ALA A 93 -24.21 -27.36 10.99
N ILE A 94 -23.35 -27.73 11.94
CA ILE A 94 -23.71 -28.57 13.10
C ILE A 94 -24.71 -27.85 13.99
N ASP A 95 -24.47 -26.57 14.30
CA ASP A 95 -25.38 -25.79 15.14
C ASP A 95 -26.73 -25.61 14.46
N MET A 96 -26.76 -25.25 13.17
CA MET A 96 -28.01 -25.16 12.41
C MET A 96 -28.76 -26.50 12.35
N ALA A 97 -28.04 -27.62 12.23
CA ALA A 97 -28.65 -28.95 12.30
C ALA A 97 -29.18 -29.29 13.70
N ARG A 98 -28.54 -28.84 14.78
CA ARG A 98 -29.04 -28.96 16.16
C ARG A 98 -30.32 -28.17 16.38
N PHE A 99 -30.43 -26.98 15.79
CA PHE A 99 -31.65 -26.16 15.84
C PHE A 99 -32.77 -26.66 14.89
N GLY A 100 -32.59 -27.81 14.23
CA GLY A 100 -33.61 -28.44 13.40
C GLY A 100 -33.80 -27.77 12.03
N GLN A 101 -32.85 -26.99 11.55
CA GLN A 101 -32.95 -26.41 10.21
C GLN A 101 -32.91 -27.48 9.11
N LYS A 102 -33.65 -27.20 8.01
CA LYS A 102 -33.69 -28.08 6.85
C LYS A 102 -32.33 -28.10 6.14
N PRO A 103 -31.88 -29.26 5.60
CA PRO A 103 -30.59 -29.41 4.92
C PRO A 103 -30.33 -28.36 3.83
N ASP A 104 -31.35 -28.03 3.03
CA ASP A 104 -31.24 -27.02 1.97
C ASP A 104 -30.92 -25.61 2.50
N SER A 105 -31.35 -25.29 3.72
CA SER A 105 -31.07 -24.00 4.36
C SER A 105 -29.66 -23.97 4.94
N ILE A 106 -29.16 -25.11 5.41
CA ILE A 106 -27.77 -25.26 5.85
C ILE A 106 -26.83 -25.14 4.65
N ALA A 107 -27.14 -25.82 3.55
CA ALA A 107 -26.32 -25.76 2.33
C ALA A 107 -26.23 -24.35 1.75
N ARG A 108 -27.33 -23.59 1.75
CA ARG A 108 -27.33 -22.18 1.31
C ARG A 108 -26.52 -21.25 2.21
N ASN A 109 -26.55 -21.46 3.53
CA ASN A 109 -25.90 -20.56 4.49
C ASN A 109 -24.44 -20.90 4.77
N THR A 110 -24.06 -22.17 4.62
CA THR A 110 -22.71 -22.66 4.94
C THR A 110 -21.94 -23.07 3.70
N GLY A 111 -22.54 -23.12 2.50
CA GLY A 111 -21.89 -23.57 1.27
C GLY A 111 -21.57 -25.08 1.22
N ILE A 112 -21.87 -25.84 2.26
CA ILE A 112 -21.65 -27.28 2.35
C ILE A 112 -22.76 -28.01 1.58
N SER A 113 -22.39 -28.91 0.66
CA SER A 113 -23.36 -29.66 -0.14
C SER A 113 -24.21 -30.62 0.71
N ALA A 114 -25.42 -30.96 0.23
CA ALA A 114 -26.30 -31.90 0.92
C ALA A 114 -25.64 -33.29 1.12
N SER A 115 -24.81 -33.72 0.18
CA SER A 115 -24.01 -34.95 0.26
C SER A 115 -22.96 -34.92 1.37
N GLU A 116 -22.27 -33.80 1.54
CA GLU A 116 -21.27 -33.62 2.61
C GLU A 116 -21.95 -33.58 3.99
N LEU A 117 -23.12 -32.94 4.08
CA LEU A 117 -23.91 -32.92 5.31
C LEU A 117 -24.38 -34.33 5.73
N GLU A 118 -24.75 -35.17 4.77
CA GLU A 118 -25.11 -36.56 5.03
C GLU A 118 -23.91 -37.38 5.48
N ALA A 119 -22.72 -37.15 4.90
CA ALA A 119 -21.48 -37.78 5.33
C ALA A 119 -21.12 -37.39 6.78
N ILE A 120 -21.21 -36.10 7.12
CA ILE A 120 -21.01 -35.60 8.50
C ILE A 120 -22.01 -36.24 9.47
N ARG A 121 -23.28 -36.38 9.07
CA ARG A 121 -24.30 -37.06 9.89
C ARG A 121 -24.02 -38.56 10.10
N LYS A 122 -23.49 -39.25 9.09
CA LYS A 122 -23.09 -40.67 9.19
C LYS A 122 -21.89 -40.83 10.11
N LEU A 123 -20.89 -39.96 10.01
CA LEU A 123 -19.73 -39.92 10.91
C LEU A 123 -20.14 -39.69 12.36
N ARG A 124 -21.07 -38.77 12.63
CA ARG A 124 -21.54 -38.47 14.00
C ARG A 124 -22.30 -39.63 14.67
N LYS A 125 -22.85 -40.58 13.91
CA LYS A 125 -23.58 -41.74 14.46
C LYS A 125 -22.66 -42.88 14.91
N HIS A 126 -21.38 -42.81 14.57
CA HIS A 126 -20.32 -43.70 15.06
C HIS A 126 -19.50 -43.01 16.14
#